data_AF-A0A814Q1C7-F1
#
_entry.id   AF-A0A814Q1C7-F1
#
_cell.length_a   1.000
_cell.length_b   1.000
_cell.length_c   1.000
_cell.angle_alpha   90.00
_cell.angle_beta   90.00
_cell.angle_gamma   90.00
#
_symmetry.space_group_name_H-M   'P 1'
#
loop_
_entity.id
_entity.type
_entity.pdbx_description
1 polymer ?
#
loop_
_entity_poly.entity_id
_entity_poly.type
_entity_poly.pdbx_seq_one_letter_code
_entity_poly.pdbx_strand_id
1 'polypeptide(L)' 'MRLKLRTTEYGEFAVDNESQNYKLQISQFRSNTSTAGDSLSSSWDNANRISFSIYGHDYDNLFYNNCALTYHGAW' A
#
# COMPACT_ATOMS: atom_id res chain seq x y z
N MET A 1 9.16 29.34 -8.80
CA MET A 1 9.52 28.02 -8.24
C MET A 1 8.85 26.96 -9.10
N ARG A 2 9.59 26.08 -9.79
CA ARG A 2 8.98 24.98 -10.56
C ARG A 2 8.77 23.80 -9.61
N LEU A 3 7.53 23.31 -9.50
CA LEU A 3 7.21 22.07 -8.78
C LEU A 3 7.94 20.92 -9.48
N LYS A 4 8.78 20.20 -8.72
CA LYS A 4 9.41 18.97 -9.20
C LYS A 4 8.48 17.82 -8.82
N LEU A 5 7.83 17.22 -9.81
CA LEU A 5 7.05 16.01 -9.62
C LEU A 5 7.97 14.90 -9.10
N ARG A 6 7.47 14.16 -8.10
CA ARG A 6 8.12 12.95 -7.61
C ARG A 6 7.28 11.75 -8.01
N THR A 7 7.97 10.68 -8.40
CA THR A 7 7.40 9.44 -8.90
C THR A 7 8.02 8.26 -8.17
N THR A 8 7.23 7.23 -7.97
CA THR A 8 7.66 5.95 -7.38
C THR A 8 7.16 4.86 -8.32
N GLU A 9 8.04 3.95 -8.71
CA GLU A 9 7.72 2.83 -9.59
C GLU A 9 7.96 1.52 -8.84
N TYR A 10 7.01 0.61 -8.97
CA TYR A 10 7.13 -0.78 -8.56
C TYR A 10 7.14 -1.64 -9.82
N GLY A 11 7.64 -2.88 -9.74
CA GLY A 11 7.61 -3.80 -10.88
C GLY A 11 6.18 -4.27 -11.21
N GLU A 12 5.98 -5.59 -11.31
CA GLU A 12 4.64 -6.14 -11.47
C GLU A 12 3.68 -5.63 -10.38
N PHE A 13 2.48 -5.29 -10.81
CA PHE A 13 1.37 -4.82 -9.99
C PHE A 13 0.13 -5.63 -10.33
N ALA A 14 -0.50 -6.16 -9.29
CA ALA A 14 -1.82 -6.79 -9.38
C ALA A 14 -2.61 -6.53 -8.08
N VAL A 15 -3.91 -6.71 -8.20
CA VAL A 15 -4.85 -6.71 -7.08
C VAL A 15 -5.63 -8.01 -7.19
N ASP A 16 -5.66 -8.78 -6.10
CA ASP A 16 -6.40 -10.03 -6.10
C ASP A 16 -7.92 -9.79 -6.22
N ASN A 17 -8.70 -10.87 -6.37
CA ASN A 17 -10.15 -10.76 -6.42
C ASN A 17 -10.79 -10.60 -5.02
N GLU A 18 -12.11 -10.43 -5.01
CA GLU A 18 -12.91 -10.24 -3.78
C GLU A 18 -12.75 -11.38 -2.76
N SER A 19 -12.62 -12.64 -3.21
CA SER A 19 -12.45 -13.77 -2.28
C SER A 19 -11.12 -13.76 -1.54
N GLN A 20 -10.19 -12.91 -1.98
CA GLN A 20 -8.90 -12.64 -1.33
C GLN A 20 -8.83 -11.18 -0.84
N ASN A 21 -9.97 -10.51 -0.69
CA ASN A 21 -10.11 -9.15 -0.17
C ASN A 21 -9.26 -8.11 -0.93
N TYR A 22 -9.17 -8.24 -2.26
CA TYR A 22 -8.46 -7.27 -3.10
C TYR A 22 -7.03 -6.98 -2.66
N LYS A 23 -6.32 -8.03 -2.23
CA LYS A 23 -4.96 -7.92 -1.72
C LYS A 23 -4.00 -7.34 -2.74
N LEU A 24 -3.20 -6.37 -2.30
CA LEU A 24 -2.17 -5.75 -3.12
C LEU A 24 -1.03 -6.74 -3.39
N GLN A 25 -0.69 -6.92 -4.66
CA GLN A 25 0.46 -7.72 -5.09
C GLN A 25 1.42 -6.83 -5.86
N ILE A 26 2.57 -6.52 -5.25
CA ILE A 26 3.66 -5.80 -5.93
C ILE A 26 4.96 -6.58 -5.81
N SER A 27 5.82 -6.43 -6.80
CA SER A 27 7.19 -6.96 -6.77
C SER A 27 8.16 -5.95 -6.13
N GLN A 28 9.32 -5.68 -6.73
CA GLN A 28 10.31 -4.77 -6.17
C GLN A 28 10.01 -3.29 -6.45
N PHE A 29 10.32 -2.43 -5.48
CA PHE A 29 10.52 -1.01 -5.70
C PHE A 29 11.69 -0.77 -6.66
N ARG A 30 11.47 0.04 -7.70
CA ARG A 30 12.47 0.38 -8.72
C ARG A 30 13.14 1.71 -8.39
N SER A 31 14.14 1.64 -7.53
CA SER A 31 14.87 2.82 -7.04
C SER A 31 15.60 3.61 -8.14
N ASN A 32 15.94 2.97 -9.26
CA ASN A 32 16.65 3.58 -10.38
C ASN A 32 15.75 4.46 -11.27
N THR A 33 14.45 4.19 -11.34
CA THR A 33 13.48 5.00 -12.11
C THR A 33 12.60 5.89 -11.23
N SER A 34 12.70 5.71 -9.91
CA SER A 34 11.95 6.49 -8.92
C SER A 34 12.68 7.75 -8.49
N THR A 35 11.91 8.81 -8.26
CA THR A 35 12.39 10.09 -7.74
C THR A 35 11.86 10.41 -6.33
N ALA A 36 10.89 9.62 -5.84
CA ALA A 36 10.50 9.50 -4.44
C ALA A 36 11.03 8.19 -3.82
N GLY A 37 10.93 8.08 -2.50
CA GLY A 37 11.24 6.85 -1.77
C GLY A 37 10.12 5.81 -1.86
N ASP A 38 10.38 4.64 -1.28
CA ASP A 38 9.40 3.57 -1.13
C ASP A 38 8.53 3.83 0.10
N SER A 39 7.27 4.22 -0.13
CA SER A 39 6.28 4.43 0.95
C SER A 39 5.44 3.20 1.25
N LEU A 40 5.55 2.14 0.43
CA LEU A 40 4.81 0.89 0.62
C LEU A 40 5.58 -0.12 1.44
N SER A 41 6.85 0.14 1.76
CA SER A 41 7.68 -0.70 2.62
C SER A 41 8.53 0.16 3.55
N SER A 42 8.50 -0.16 4.84
CA SER A 42 9.34 0.44 5.87
C SER A 42 9.84 -0.65 6.83
N SER A 43 10.65 -0.26 7.83
CA SER A 43 11.08 -1.16 8.89
C SER A 43 9.93 -1.62 9.80
N TRP A 44 8.79 -0.94 9.76
CA TRP A 44 7.67 -1.15 10.69
C TRP A 44 6.42 -1.71 10.01
N ASP A 45 6.30 -1.50 8.70
CA ASP A 45 5.08 -1.81 7.96
C ASP A 45 5.39 -2.08 6.48
N ASN A 46 4.56 -2.89 5.85
CA ASN A 46 4.66 -3.27 4.45
C ASN A 46 3.26 -3.45 3.87
N ALA A 47 2.87 -2.58 2.94
CA ALA A 47 1.58 -2.63 2.25
C ALA A 47 1.51 -3.76 1.22
N ASN A 48 2.64 -4.31 0.77
CA ASN A 48 2.62 -5.46 -0.12
C ASN A 48 1.99 -6.67 0.58
N ARG A 49 1.08 -7.35 -0.11
CA ARG A 49 0.31 -8.50 0.39
C ARG A 49 -0.68 -8.16 1.51
N ILE A 50 -0.96 -6.88 1.74
CA ILE A 50 -2.04 -6.44 2.63
C ILE A 50 -3.35 -6.40 1.85
N SER A 51 -4.41 -6.85 2.50
CA SER A 51 -5.78 -6.85 1.97
C SER A 51 -6.38 -5.46 2.08
N PHE A 52 -7.22 -5.09 1.12
CA PHE A 52 -7.89 -3.80 1.13
C PHE A 52 -8.89 -3.71 2.28
N SER A 53 -8.83 -2.63 3.05
CA SER A 53 -9.68 -2.41 4.23
C SER A 53 -10.51 -1.13 4.09
N ILE A 54 -11.73 -1.19 4.64
CA ILE A 54 -12.64 -0.05 4.73
C ILE A 54 -13.27 0.00 6.13
N TYR A 55 -13.93 1.11 6.47
CA TYR A 55 -14.58 1.33 7.77
C TYR A 55 -15.38 0.12 8.30
N GLY A 56 -16.13 -0.56 7.42
CA GLY A 56 -16.98 -1.70 7.79
C GLY A 56 -16.35 -3.08 7.64
N HIS A 57 -15.16 -3.17 7.05
CA HIS A 57 -14.49 -4.43 6.70
C HIS A 57 -12.99 -4.26 6.91
N ASP A 58 -12.53 -4.68 8.09
CA ASP A 58 -11.14 -4.62 8.49
C ASP A 58 -10.41 -5.90 8.06
N TYR A 59 -9.48 -5.77 7.13
CA TYR A 59 -8.59 -6.84 6.71
C TYR A 59 -7.12 -6.45 6.85
N ASP A 60 -6.84 -5.41 7.63
CA ASP A 60 -5.47 -5.06 7.98
C ASP A 60 -4.93 -6.09 9.00
N ASN A 61 -3.61 -6.34 8.96
CA ASN A 61 -2.98 -7.37 9.79
C ASN A 61 -2.64 -6.83 11.20
N LEU A 62 -3.25 -5.72 11.64
CA LEU A 62 -2.94 -5.11 12.93
C LEU A 62 -3.93 -5.58 13.99
N PHE A 63 -3.42 -6.42 14.88
CA PHE A 63 -4.21 -7.10 15.92
C PHE A 63 -4.97 -6.16 16.88
N TYR A 64 -4.61 -4.87 16.95
CA TYR A 64 -5.13 -3.92 17.94
C TYR A 64 -5.68 -2.62 17.36
N ASN A 65 -5.63 -2.41 16.04
CA ASN A 65 -6.04 -1.15 15.42
C ASN A 65 -6.69 -1.43 14.07
N ASN A 66 -7.80 -0.74 13.80
CA ASN A 66 -8.37 -0.66 12.47
C ASN A 66 -7.89 0.65 11.83
N CYS A 67 -6.98 0.54 10.87
CA CYS A 67 -6.39 1.68 10.17
C CYS A 67 -7.45 2.45 9.35
N ALA A 68 -8.42 1.75 8.78
CA ALA A 68 -9.49 2.39 8.01
C ALA A 68 -10.41 3.24 8.89
N LEU A 69 -10.64 2.82 10.15
CA LEU A 69 -11.34 3.62 11.16
C LEU A 69 -10.50 4.81 11.63
N THR A 70 -9.22 4.58 11.91
CA THR A 70 -8.34 5.56 12.57
C THR A 70 -7.90 6.68 11.63
N TYR A 71 -7.54 6.34 10.39
CA TYR A 71 -7.04 7.30 9.40
C TYR A 71 -8.12 7.74 8.41
N HIS A 72 -9.35 7.24 8.57
CA HIS A 72 -10.48 7.55 7.69
C HIS A 72 -10.17 7.35 6.20
N GLY A 73 -9.28 6.41 5.89
CA GLY A 73 -8.82 6.07 4.55
C GLY A 73 -9.24 4.66 4.17
N ALA A 74 -9.46 4.44 2.89
CA ALA A 74 -9.62 3.10 2.33
C ALA A 74 -8.26 2.66 1.79
N TRP A 75 -7.66 1.66 2.42
CA TRP A 75 -6.33 1.15 2.10
C TRP A 75 -6.24 -0.34 2.39
#